data_AF-A0A0B7BNH6-F1
#
_entry.id   AF-A0A0B7BNH6-F1
#
_cell.length_a   1.000
_cell.length_b   1.000
_cell.length_c   1.000
_cell.angle_alpha   90.00
_cell.angle_beta   90.00
_cell.angle_gamma   90.00
#
_symmetry.space_group_name_H-M   'P 1'
#
loop_
_entity.id
_entity.type
_entity.pdbx_description
1 polymer ?
#
loop_
_entity_poly.entity_id
_entity_poly.type
_entity_poly.pdbx_seq_one_letter_code
_entity_poly.pdbx_strand_id
1 'polypeptide(L)'
;MAAVCSLFSFLCMREPMKKKTVQPRIHPNRQAYDAIVVWKGKENQKPKPGGISFDVILKPASVESMKTPLQLSPSGVKKRELSQEQIENKLKKAEERRSLIEQERMEQLAKERQKALEVVTKAQSESEQFSQKTKEKLRRSMEIRRENRETQIKALQERLREHSLKVQEVQRSSEEMVKTFETKSEQKLSKKMETYEANRQNQMKSMLSKLQDHANHINEVAKPVKIEDHHQMNCRNSLFRRWRMLLETGKSS
;
A
#
# COMPACT_ATOMS: atom_id res chain seq x y z
N MET A 1 -20.67 -57.19 61.35
CA MET A 1 -20.74 -55.72 61.30
C MET A 1 -21.78 -55.39 60.21
N ALA A 2 -23.09 -55.54 60.45
CA ALA A 2 -23.98 -54.51 61.01
C ALA A 2 -23.83 -53.16 60.27
N ALA A 3 -24.80 -52.55 59.59
CA ALA A 3 -26.26 -52.54 59.73
C ALA A 3 -26.90 -52.22 58.34
N VAL A 4 -27.86 -53.01 57.83
CA VAL A 4 -29.33 -52.91 57.96
C VAL A 4 -29.97 -51.75 57.19
N CYS A 5 -30.81 -52.16 56.22
CA CYS A 5 -31.83 -51.41 55.50
C CYS A 5 -32.78 -50.59 56.40
N SER A 6 -33.10 -49.36 56.00
CA SER A 6 -34.32 -48.62 56.37
C SER A 6 -34.33 -47.32 55.54
N LEU A 7 -35.27 -47.00 54.66
CA LEU A 7 -36.69 -46.71 54.94
C LEU A 7 -37.47 -46.63 53.62
N PHE A 8 -38.32 -47.62 53.35
CA PHE A 8 -39.53 -47.44 52.55
C PHE A 8 -40.67 -47.88 53.46
N SER A 9 -41.40 -46.94 54.04
CA SER A 9 -42.65 -47.19 54.79
C SER A 9 -43.36 -45.87 55.05
N PHE A 10 -43.88 -45.24 53.99
CA PHE A 10 -44.98 -44.29 54.11
C PHE A 10 -46.26 -45.12 54.34
N LEU A 11 -46.42 -45.62 55.58
CA LEU A 11 -47.66 -46.23 56.02
C LEU A 11 -48.68 -45.14 56.32
N CYS A 12 -49.80 -45.22 55.63
CA CYS A 12 -51.04 -44.53 55.92
C CYS A 12 -51.40 -44.56 57.41
N MET A 13 -51.25 -43.43 58.11
CA MET A 13 -51.91 -43.19 59.39
C MET A 13 -53.37 -42.86 59.13
N ARG A 14 -54.23 -43.89 59.16
CA ARG A 14 -55.70 -43.74 59.21
C ARG A 14 -56.10 -43.70 60.69
N GLU A 15 -56.23 -42.51 61.25
CA GLU A 15 -56.79 -42.31 62.58
C GLU A 15 -58.27 -42.75 62.64
N PRO A 16 -58.69 -43.54 63.63
CA PRO A 16 -60.10 -43.84 63.85
C PRO A 16 -60.79 -42.64 64.51
N MET A 17 -61.57 -41.88 63.73
CA MET A 17 -62.46 -40.85 64.24
C MET A 17 -63.49 -41.45 65.20
N LYS A 18 -63.38 -41.13 66.49
CA LYS A 18 -64.40 -41.44 67.49
C LYS A 18 -65.70 -40.71 67.12
N LYS A 19 -66.79 -41.44 66.88
CA LYS A 19 -68.14 -40.89 66.69
C LYS A 19 -68.57 -40.19 67.98
N LYS A 20 -68.68 -38.86 67.94
CA LYS A 20 -69.35 -38.09 69.02
C LYS A 20 -70.85 -38.24 68.84
N THR A 21 -71.52 -38.83 69.83
CA THR A 21 -72.97 -38.85 69.95
C THR A 21 -73.46 -37.43 70.23
N VAL A 22 -74.03 -36.77 69.23
CA VAL A 22 -74.63 -35.43 69.38
C VAL A 22 -76.08 -35.63 69.81
N GLN A 23 -76.40 -35.23 71.04
CA GLN A 23 -77.79 -35.05 71.49
C GLN A 23 -78.40 -33.87 70.73
N PRO A 24 -79.63 -33.98 70.17
CA PRO A 24 -80.26 -32.86 69.48
C PRO A 24 -80.62 -31.76 70.50
N ARG A 25 -79.94 -30.61 70.39
CA ARG A 25 -80.36 -29.39 71.11
C ARG A 25 -81.60 -28.82 70.42
N ILE A 26 -82.74 -28.91 71.10
CA ILE A 26 -83.96 -28.19 70.69
C ILE A 26 -83.84 -26.75 71.21
N HIS A 27 -83.87 -25.77 70.31
CA HIS A 27 -83.80 -24.34 70.65
C HIS A 27 -85.12 -23.88 71.30
N PRO A 28 -85.09 -23.02 72.35
CA PRO A 28 -86.26 -22.73 73.18
C PRO A 28 -87.27 -21.75 72.56
N ASN A 29 -87.11 -21.34 71.30
CA ASN A 29 -87.98 -20.35 70.64
C ASN A 29 -88.63 -20.93 69.38
N ARG A 30 -89.38 -22.02 69.54
CA ARG A 30 -90.07 -22.69 68.43
C ARG A 30 -91.46 -22.07 68.25
N GLN A 31 -91.56 -21.06 67.36
CA GLN A 31 -92.87 -20.63 66.85
C GLN A 31 -93.44 -21.73 65.94
N ALA A 32 -94.67 -22.14 66.18
CA ALA A 32 -95.38 -23.06 65.30
C ALA A 32 -95.82 -22.31 64.04
N TYR A 33 -95.47 -22.84 62.87
CA TYR A 33 -95.98 -22.37 61.58
C TYR A 33 -96.89 -23.46 61.01
N ASP A 34 -98.03 -23.06 60.45
CA ASP A 34 -98.91 -23.94 59.67
C ASP A 34 -98.23 -24.28 58.34
N ALA A 35 -97.53 -25.41 58.29
CA ALA A 35 -96.86 -25.88 57.08
C ALA A 35 -97.82 -26.73 56.23
N ILE A 36 -97.96 -26.39 54.94
CA ILE A 36 -98.66 -27.24 53.98
C ILE A 36 -97.61 -28.16 53.34
N VAL A 37 -97.70 -29.45 53.62
CA VAL A 37 -96.87 -30.47 52.96
C VAL A 37 -97.61 -30.92 51.71
N VAL A 38 -97.15 -30.44 50.55
CA VAL A 38 -97.69 -30.89 49.27
C VAL A 38 -96.94 -32.14 48.84
N TRP A 39 -97.57 -33.30 49.06
CA TRP A 39 -97.09 -34.53 48.46
C TRP A 39 -97.32 -34.44 46.96
N LYS A 40 -96.24 -34.42 46.19
CA LYS A 40 -96.30 -34.46 44.72
C LYS A 40 -96.68 -35.87 44.27
N GLY A 41 -97.91 -36.28 44.56
CA GLY A 41 -98.50 -37.53 44.10
C GLY A 41 -99.31 -37.29 42.82
N LYS A 42 -98.63 -37.25 41.67
CA LYS A 42 -99.26 -37.55 40.39
C LYS A 42 -98.41 -38.59 39.65
N GLU A 43 -98.90 -39.82 39.73
CA GLU A 43 -99.00 -40.82 38.67
C GLU A 43 -97.89 -40.76 37.59
N ASN A 44 -97.03 -41.78 37.58
CA ASN A 44 -95.91 -42.04 36.65
C ASN A 44 -94.49 -41.63 37.07
N GLN A 45 -94.09 -41.91 38.32
CA GLN A 45 -92.65 -42.07 38.61
C GLN A 45 -92.42 -43.36 39.40
N LYS A 46 -91.75 -44.33 38.77
CA LYS A 46 -91.32 -45.59 39.40
C LYS A 46 -90.44 -45.27 40.62
N PRO A 47 -90.68 -45.89 41.79
CA PRO A 47 -89.89 -45.61 42.99
C PRO A 47 -88.43 -46.02 42.78
N LYS A 48 -87.51 -45.05 42.81
CA LYS A 48 -86.06 -45.30 42.85
C LYS A 48 -85.64 -45.54 44.31
N PRO A 49 -84.76 -46.52 44.60
CA PRO A 49 -84.28 -46.77 45.95
C PRO A 49 -83.31 -45.65 46.35
N GLY A 50 -83.83 -44.58 46.94
CA GLY A 50 -83.02 -43.41 47.31
C GLY A 50 -83.84 -42.17 47.63
N GLY A 51 -84.63 -42.23 48.71
CA GLY A 51 -85.24 -41.07 49.36
C GLY A 51 -86.57 -40.57 48.79
N ILE A 52 -87.42 -40.06 49.67
CA ILE A 52 -88.67 -39.37 49.33
C ILE A 52 -88.37 -37.86 49.30
N SER A 53 -88.69 -37.18 48.20
CA SER A 53 -88.64 -35.71 48.12
C SER A 53 -90.03 -35.13 48.29
N PHE A 54 -90.19 -34.19 49.22
CA PHE A 54 -91.41 -33.41 49.41
C PHE A 54 -91.07 -31.93 49.45
N ASP A 55 -91.96 -31.10 48.92
CA ASP A 55 -91.83 -29.65 48.99
C ASP A 55 -92.60 -29.16 50.23
N VAL A 56 -91.90 -28.45 51.13
CA VAL A 56 -92.51 -27.79 52.29
C VAL A 56 -92.68 -26.32 51.97
N ILE A 57 -93.94 -25.88 51.86
CA ILE A 57 -94.26 -24.48 51.63
C ILE A 57 -94.80 -23.91 52.95
N LEU A 58 -93.97 -23.08 53.61
CA LEU A 58 -94.33 -22.42 54.87
C LEU A 58 -95.23 -21.20 54.67
N LYS A 59 -95.19 -20.57 53.48
CA LYS A 59 -96.09 -19.50 53.05
C LYS A 59 -96.22 -19.57 51.52
N PRO A 60 -97.43 -19.64 50.95
CA PRO A 60 -97.60 -19.65 49.50
C PRO A 60 -97.04 -18.35 48.91
N ALA A 61 -96.39 -18.43 47.75
CA ALA A 61 -95.83 -17.27 47.07
C ALA A 61 -96.94 -16.23 46.78
N SER A 62 -96.81 -15.04 47.36
CA SER A 62 -97.71 -13.93 47.03
C SER A 62 -97.45 -13.51 45.58
N VAL A 63 -98.54 -13.35 44.82
CA VAL A 63 -98.57 -13.12 43.36
C VAL A 63 -97.79 -11.86 42.95
N GLU A 64 -97.49 -10.96 43.90
CA GLU A 64 -96.74 -9.72 43.68
C GLU A 64 -95.24 -9.91 43.36
N SER A 65 -94.65 -11.09 43.62
CA SER A 65 -93.18 -11.27 43.57
C SER A 65 -92.63 -11.89 42.27
N MET A 66 -93.44 -12.08 41.23
CA MET A 66 -92.98 -12.52 39.90
C MET A 66 -92.32 -11.39 39.09
N LYS A 67 -91.36 -10.69 39.67
CA LYS A 67 -90.42 -9.85 38.90
C LYS A 67 -89.02 -10.35 39.18
N THR A 68 -88.61 -11.37 38.42
CA THR A 68 -87.19 -11.66 38.21
C THR A 68 -86.53 -10.34 37.77
N PRO A 69 -85.45 -9.88 38.41
CA PRO A 69 -84.80 -8.62 38.02
C PRO A 69 -84.45 -8.69 36.55
N LEU A 70 -84.87 -7.69 35.76
CA LEU A 70 -84.44 -7.56 34.37
C LEU A 70 -82.91 -7.57 34.38
N GLN A 71 -82.34 -8.65 33.85
CA GLN A 71 -80.92 -8.74 33.56
C GLN A 71 -80.60 -7.66 32.51
N LEU A 72 -80.01 -6.55 32.94
CA LEU A 72 -79.52 -5.45 32.09
C LEU A 72 -78.32 -5.84 31.21
N SER A 73 -77.97 -7.12 31.16
CA SER A 73 -77.08 -7.66 30.14
C SER A 73 -77.81 -7.69 28.78
N PRO A 74 -77.15 -7.35 27.65
CA PRO A 74 -77.74 -7.46 26.32
C PRO A 74 -77.97 -8.93 25.95
N SER A 75 -79.01 -9.54 26.52
CA SER A 75 -79.48 -10.89 26.27
C SER A 75 -80.76 -10.81 25.45
N GLY A 76 -80.60 -10.37 24.21
CA GLY A 76 -81.73 -10.19 23.28
C GLY A 76 -81.38 -10.36 21.80
N VAL A 77 -80.12 -10.64 21.46
CA VAL A 77 -79.78 -11.14 20.12
C VAL A 77 -79.81 -12.65 20.24
N LYS A 78 -80.83 -13.31 19.64
CA LYS A 78 -80.78 -14.75 19.35
C LYS A 78 -79.38 -15.02 18.83
N LYS A 79 -78.55 -15.79 19.54
CA LYS A 79 -77.17 -16.07 19.13
C LYS A 79 -77.26 -16.55 17.68
N ARG A 80 -76.86 -15.72 16.71
CA ARG A 80 -76.74 -16.19 15.33
C ARG A 80 -75.77 -17.35 15.43
N GLU A 81 -76.22 -18.55 15.07
CA GLU A 81 -75.36 -19.70 15.02
C GLU A 81 -74.22 -19.34 14.07
N LEU A 82 -73.01 -19.20 14.62
CA LEU A 82 -71.83 -18.86 13.83
C LEU A 82 -71.65 -19.99 12.83
N SER A 83 -71.73 -19.69 11.54
CA SER A 83 -71.42 -20.67 10.48
C SER A 83 -70.01 -21.22 10.73
N GLN A 84 -69.80 -22.50 10.44
CA GLN A 84 -68.52 -23.17 10.61
C GLN A 84 -67.36 -22.38 9.98
N GLU A 85 -67.60 -21.80 8.79
CA GLU A 85 -66.65 -20.93 8.08
C GLU A 85 -66.28 -19.66 8.88
N GLN A 86 -67.22 -19.07 9.62
CA GLN A 86 -66.96 -17.88 10.45
C GLN A 86 -66.13 -18.23 11.70
N ILE A 87 -66.25 -19.46 12.21
CA ILE A 87 -65.44 -19.96 13.34
C ILE A 87 -64.01 -20.22 12.86
N GLU A 88 -63.86 -20.91 11.73
CA GLU A 88 -62.57 -21.19 11.09
C GLU A 88 -61.81 -19.89 10.74
N ASN A 89 -62.50 -18.91 10.15
CA ASN A 89 -61.89 -17.61 9.85
C ASN A 89 -61.42 -16.86 11.11
N LYS A 90 -62.13 -16.97 12.24
CA LYS A 90 -61.69 -16.36 13.51
C LYS A 90 -60.47 -17.06 14.09
N LEU A 91 -60.40 -18.39 13.99
CA LEU A 91 -59.24 -19.18 14.42
C LEU A 91 -58.03 -18.87 13.55
N LYS A 92 -58.19 -18.87 12.22
CA LYS A 92 -57.14 -18.53 11.26
C LYS A 92 -56.58 -17.12 11.51
N LYS A 93 -57.44 -16.12 11.72
CA LYS A 93 -57.00 -14.76 12.06
C LYS A 93 -56.30 -14.66 13.42
N ALA A 94 -56.60 -15.56 14.37
CA ALA A 94 -55.89 -15.62 15.64
C ALA A 94 -54.50 -16.27 15.48
N GLU A 95 -54.41 -17.30 14.63
CA GLU A 95 -53.16 -17.97 14.26
C GLU A 95 -52.23 -17.05 13.47
N GLU A 96 -52.75 -16.33 12.46
CA GLU A 96 -51.99 -15.33 11.69
C GLU A 96 -51.40 -14.25 12.62
N ARG A 97 -52.16 -13.77 13.61
CA ARG A 97 -51.63 -12.82 14.61
C ARG A 97 -50.51 -13.42 15.45
N ARG A 98 -50.64 -14.68 15.89
CA ARG A 98 -49.58 -15.37 16.63
C ARG A 98 -48.32 -15.52 15.78
N SER A 99 -48.49 -15.96 14.54
CA SER A 99 -47.42 -16.13 13.57
C SER A 99 -46.71 -14.81 13.27
N LEU A 100 -47.44 -13.72 13.05
CA LEU A 100 -46.85 -12.40 12.82
C LEU A 100 -46.03 -11.89 14.02
N ILE A 101 -46.53 -12.06 15.25
CA ILE A 101 -45.80 -11.68 16.47
C ILE A 101 -44.54 -12.51 16.63
N GLU A 102 -44.62 -13.81 16.35
CA GLU A 102 -43.47 -14.72 16.39
C GLU A 102 -42.44 -14.34 15.32
N GLN A 103 -42.87 -14.09 14.09
CA GLN A 103 -42.01 -13.64 13.00
C GLN A 103 -41.32 -12.31 13.34
N GLU A 104 -42.06 -11.31 13.83
CA GLU A 104 -41.50 -10.02 14.23
C GLU A 104 -40.43 -10.20 15.33
N ARG A 105 -40.72 -11.04 16.32
CA ARG A 105 -39.75 -11.37 17.38
C ARG A 105 -38.50 -12.05 16.80
N MET A 106 -38.65 -12.98 15.86
CA MET A 106 -37.53 -13.65 15.21
C MET A 106 -36.70 -12.69 14.36
N GLU A 107 -37.35 -11.76 13.65
CA GLU A 107 -36.68 -10.71 12.88
C GLU A 107 -35.89 -9.74 13.79
N GLN A 108 -36.44 -9.37 14.95
CA GLN A 108 -35.74 -8.54 15.94
C GLN A 108 -34.48 -9.26 16.46
N LEU A 109 -34.59 -10.54 16.83
CA LEU A 109 -33.46 -11.35 17.26
C LEU A 109 -32.41 -11.53 16.14
N ALA A 110 -32.84 -11.69 14.89
CA ALA A 110 -31.94 -11.76 13.74
C ALA A 110 -31.19 -10.44 13.54
N LYS A 111 -31.87 -9.29 13.64
CA LYS A 111 -31.25 -7.96 13.57
C LYS A 111 -30.23 -7.74 14.68
N GLU A 112 -30.52 -8.17 15.90
CA GLU A 112 -29.58 -8.08 17.03
C GLU A 112 -28.33 -8.95 16.79
N ARG A 113 -28.50 -10.19 16.31
CA ARG A 113 -27.38 -11.07 15.94
C ARG A 113 -26.52 -10.46 14.83
N GLN A 114 -27.15 -9.89 13.81
CA GLN A 114 -26.43 -9.25 12.72
C GLN A 114 -25.60 -8.06 13.22
N LYS A 115 -26.18 -7.19 14.05
CA LYS A 115 -25.45 -6.07 14.66
C LYS A 115 -24.26 -6.55 15.50
N ALA A 116 -24.43 -7.62 16.27
CA ALA A 116 -23.33 -8.19 17.06
C ALA A 116 -22.19 -8.68 16.15
N LEU A 117 -22.50 -9.34 15.04
CA LEU A 117 -21.49 -9.75 14.05
C LEU A 117 -20.81 -8.54 13.39
N GLU A 118 -21.58 -7.52 12.99
CA GLU A 118 -21.03 -6.28 12.40
C GLU A 118 -20.07 -5.55 13.36
N VAL A 119 -20.38 -5.52 14.66
CA VAL A 119 -19.49 -4.94 15.67
C VAL A 119 -18.19 -5.74 15.78
N VAL A 120 -18.27 -7.07 15.80
CA VAL A 120 -17.08 -7.94 15.88
C VAL A 120 -16.21 -7.82 14.63
N THR A 121 -16.81 -7.88 13.44
CA THR A 121 -16.07 -7.74 12.17
C THR A 121 -15.47 -6.35 12.03
N LYS A 122 -16.18 -5.30 12.44
CA LYS A 122 -15.64 -3.94 12.46
C LYS A 122 -14.44 -3.83 13.39
N ALA A 123 -14.54 -4.34 14.63
CA ALA A 123 -13.43 -4.33 15.57
C ALA A 123 -12.20 -5.09 15.04
N GLN A 124 -12.41 -6.24 14.38
CA GLN A 124 -11.33 -6.99 13.72
C GLN A 124 -10.71 -6.17 12.58
N SER A 125 -11.52 -5.60 11.70
CA SER A 125 -11.03 -4.79 10.58
C SER A 125 -10.25 -3.55 11.03
N GLU A 126 -10.66 -2.88 12.11
CA GLU A 126 -9.93 -1.73 12.66
C GLU A 126 -8.57 -2.15 13.24
N SER A 127 -8.51 -3.31 13.91
CA SER A 127 -7.27 -3.91 14.40
C SER A 127 -6.31 -4.25 13.24
N GLU A 128 -6.82 -4.86 12.19
CA GLU A 128 -6.06 -5.18 10.98
C GLU A 128 -5.55 -3.91 10.28
N GLN A 129 -6.41 -2.91 10.11
CA GLN A 129 -6.03 -1.62 9.52
C GLN A 129 -4.95 -0.92 10.34
N PHE A 130 -5.04 -0.96 11.68
CA PHE A 130 -4.01 -0.40 12.55
C PHE A 130 -2.67 -1.12 12.38
N SER A 131 -2.69 -2.45 12.35
CA SER A 131 -1.50 -3.27 12.10
C SER A 131 -0.87 -2.96 10.74
N GLN A 132 -1.68 -2.90 9.68
CA GLN A 132 -1.22 -2.57 8.33
C GLN A 132 -0.62 -1.16 8.26
N LYS A 133 -1.31 -0.13 8.76
CA LYS A 133 -0.81 1.25 8.79
C LYS A 133 0.51 1.36 9.56
N THR A 134 0.62 0.66 10.68
CA THR A 134 1.84 0.65 11.51
C THR A 134 3.00 -0.01 10.75
N LYS A 135 2.76 -1.17 10.12
CA LYS A 135 3.75 -1.86 9.29
C LYS A 135 4.21 -1.00 8.12
N GLU A 136 3.30 -0.35 7.42
CA GLU A 136 3.66 0.54 6.33
C GLU A 136 4.42 1.78 6.79
N LYS A 137 4.02 2.39 7.92
CA LYS A 137 4.74 3.53 8.50
C LYS A 137 6.17 3.16 8.85
N LEU A 138 6.37 1.99 9.48
CA LEU A 138 7.70 1.46 9.77
C LEU A 138 8.49 1.24 8.49
N ARG A 139 7.90 0.58 7.48
CA ARG A 139 8.56 0.33 6.18
C ARG A 139 9.01 1.64 5.53
N ARG A 140 8.12 2.63 5.44
CA ARG A 140 8.43 3.96 4.88
C ARG A 140 9.54 4.65 5.65
N SER A 141 9.51 4.61 6.99
CA SER A 141 10.55 5.20 7.83
C SER A 141 11.93 4.55 7.62
N MET A 142 11.95 3.22 7.47
CA MET A 142 13.19 2.49 7.18
C MET A 142 13.73 2.79 5.79
N GLU A 143 12.85 2.93 4.79
CA GLU A 143 13.23 3.30 3.43
C GLU A 143 13.86 4.70 3.40
N ILE A 144 13.18 5.69 3.98
CA ILE A 144 13.70 7.07 4.06
C ILE A 144 15.05 7.09 4.77
N ARG A 145 15.22 6.31 5.85
CA ARG A 145 16.51 6.22 6.56
C ARG A 145 17.61 5.61 5.69
N ARG A 146 17.27 4.59 4.90
CA ARG A 146 18.19 3.95 3.95
C ARG A 146 18.59 4.94 2.86
N GLU A 147 17.62 5.56 2.20
CA GLU A 147 17.84 6.55 1.14
C GLU A 147 18.69 7.72 1.66
N ASN A 148 18.38 8.27 2.84
CA ASN A 148 19.18 9.33 3.45
C ASN A 148 20.63 8.92 3.75
N ARG A 149 20.84 7.65 4.16
CA ARG A 149 22.20 7.13 4.36
C ARG A 149 22.93 6.98 3.03
N GLU A 150 22.24 6.49 2.01
CA GLU A 150 22.81 6.33 0.67
C GLU A 150 23.15 7.67 0.01
N THR A 151 22.31 8.69 0.15
CA THR A 151 22.58 10.03 -0.37
C THR A 151 23.81 10.65 0.30
N GLN A 152 23.94 10.52 1.63
CA GLN A 152 25.13 10.97 2.35
C GLN A 152 26.40 10.26 1.87
N ILE A 153 26.35 8.93 1.70
CA ILE A 153 27.49 8.16 1.21
C ILE A 153 27.86 8.58 -0.22
N LYS A 154 26.87 8.71 -1.11
CA LYS A 154 27.09 9.15 -2.50
C LYS A 154 27.73 10.54 -2.55
N ALA A 155 27.23 11.49 -1.77
CA ALA A 155 27.79 12.84 -1.69
C ALA A 155 29.22 12.88 -1.14
N LEU A 156 29.60 11.95 -0.25
CA LEU A 156 30.98 11.81 0.20
C LEU A 156 31.87 11.19 -0.88
N GLN A 157 31.39 10.16 -1.56
CA GLN A 157 32.12 9.51 -2.66
C GLN A 157 32.38 10.47 -3.82
N GLU A 158 31.39 11.31 -4.16
CA GLU A 158 31.51 12.32 -5.20
C GLU A 158 32.58 13.36 -4.85
N ARG A 159 32.53 13.94 -3.63
CA ARG A 159 33.56 14.87 -3.15
C ARG A 159 34.97 14.26 -3.17
N LEU A 160 35.10 12.98 -2.81
CA LEU A 160 36.39 12.29 -2.87
C LEU A 160 36.87 12.08 -4.31
N ARG A 161 35.96 11.74 -5.24
CA ARG A 161 36.30 11.64 -6.67
C ARG A 161 36.74 12.97 -7.24
N GLU A 162 36.00 14.05 -6.99
CA GLU A 162 36.35 15.41 -7.41
C GLU A 162 37.72 15.82 -6.88
N HIS A 163 38.00 15.57 -5.59
CA HIS A 163 39.31 15.83 -5.01
C HIS A 163 40.41 15.04 -5.71
N SER A 164 40.21 13.74 -5.96
CA SER A 164 41.17 12.91 -6.69
C SER A 164 41.45 13.44 -8.11
N LEU A 165 40.41 13.86 -8.83
CA LEU A 165 40.55 14.44 -10.17
C LEU A 165 41.36 15.74 -10.13
N LYS A 166 41.06 16.61 -9.16
CA LYS A 166 41.79 17.86 -8.97
C LYS A 166 43.27 17.63 -8.65
N VAL A 167 43.58 16.65 -7.80
CA VAL A 167 44.98 16.27 -7.51
C VAL A 167 45.70 15.80 -8.78
N GLN A 168 45.07 14.94 -9.59
CA GLN A 168 45.66 14.49 -10.85
C GLN A 168 45.84 15.62 -11.86
N GLU A 169 44.91 16.57 -11.91
CA GLU A 169 45.03 17.75 -12.76
C GLU A 169 46.20 18.63 -12.35
N VAL A 170 46.37 18.89 -11.05
CA VAL A 170 47.52 19.63 -10.52
C VAL A 170 48.84 18.92 -10.82
N GLN A 171 48.89 17.59 -10.67
CA GLN A 171 50.08 16.79 -11.02
C GLN A 171 50.41 16.92 -12.51
N ARG A 172 49.43 16.72 -13.41
CA ARG A 172 49.63 16.88 -14.86
C ARG A 172 50.10 18.28 -15.23
N SER A 173 49.48 19.32 -14.67
CA SER A 173 49.88 20.71 -14.90
C SER A 173 51.32 20.97 -14.42
N SER A 174 51.70 20.43 -13.25
CA SER A 174 53.08 20.55 -12.75
C SER A 174 54.09 19.84 -13.66
N GLU A 175 53.77 18.63 -14.15
CA GLU A 175 54.62 17.88 -15.08
C GLU A 175 54.78 18.60 -16.43
N GLU A 176 53.70 19.19 -16.95
CA GLU A 176 53.75 20.01 -18.16
C GLU A 176 54.62 21.25 -17.96
N MET A 177 54.51 21.92 -16.81
CA MET A 177 55.37 23.05 -16.47
C MET A 177 56.85 22.66 -16.41
N VAL A 178 57.17 21.49 -15.84
CA VAL A 178 58.54 20.97 -15.82
C VAL A 178 59.04 20.67 -17.24
N LYS A 179 58.26 19.93 -18.05
CA LYS A 179 58.63 19.61 -19.45
C LYS A 179 58.83 20.85 -20.31
N THR A 180 57.98 21.86 -20.15
CA THR A 180 58.13 23.12 -20.89
C THR A 180 59.37 23.89 -20.46
N PHE A 181 59.77 23.80 -19.19
CA PHE A 181 61.02 24.39 -18.71
C PHE A 181 62.25 23.66 -19.26
N GLU A 182 62.25 22.32 -19.21
CA GLU A 182 63.30 21.46 -19.76
C GLU A 182 63.52 21.74 -21.25
N THR A 183 62.46 21.66 -22.06
CA THR A 183 62.53 21.93 -23.50
C THR A 183 63.03 23.35 -23.81
N LYS A 184 62.60 24.37 -23.05
CA LYS A 184 63.12 25.74 -23.20
C LYS A 184 64.62 25.82 -22.85
N SER A 185 65.08 25.08 -21.85
CA SER A 185 66.49 25.02 -21.47
C SER A 185 67.32 24.33 -22.56
N GLU A 186 66.86 23.19 -23.07
CA GLU A 186 67.48 22.44 -24.16
C GLU A 186 67.56 23.28 -25.44
N GLN A 187 66.47 23.97 -25.81
CA GLN A 187 66.45 24.87 -26.96
C GLN A 187 67.47 26.01 -26.81
N LYS A 188 67.59 26.59 -25.62
CA LYS A 188 68.60 27.64 -25.35
C LYS A 188 70.01 27.08 -25.49
N LEU A 189 70.25 25.86 -25.03
CA LEU A 189 71.54 25.19 -25.16
C LEU A 189 71.85 24.89 -26.63
N SER A 190 70.93 24.28 -27.37
CA SER A 190 71.05 23.99 -28.80
C SER A 190 71.37 25.25 -29.59
N LYS A 191 70.59 26.32 -29.38
CA LYS A 191 70.80 27.60 -30.05
C LYS A 191 72.20 28.17 -29.78
N LYS A 192 72.70 28.05 -28.54
CA LYS A 192 74.08 28.47 -28.23
C LYS A 192 75.10 27.62 -29.00
N MET A 193 74.95 26.29 -29.02
CA MET A 193 75.83 25.40 -29.77
C MET A 193 75.84 25.73 -31.27
N GLU A 194 74.67 25.91 -31.87
CA GLU A 194 74.51 26.31 -33.27
C GLU A 194 75.21 27.64 -33.56
N THR A 195 75.10 28.63 -32.66
CA THR A 195 75.80 29.91 -32.85
C THR A 195 77.32 29.76 -32.76
N TYR A 196 77.86 28.93 -31.86
CA TYR A 196 79.29 28.65 -31.80
C TYR A 196 79.79 27.96 -33.07
N GLU A 197 79.05 27.00 -33.59
CA GLU A 197 79.37 26.29 -34.82
C GLU A 197 79.32 27.22 -36.04
N ALA A 198 78.25 28.00 -36.18
CA ALA A 198 78.11 28.98 -37.27
C ALA A 198 79.24 30.00 -37.24
N ASN A 199 79.62 30.50 -36.06
CA ASN A 199 80.74 31.42 -35.91
C ASN A 199 82.07 30.78 -36.34
N ARG A 200 82.34 29.54 -35.93
CA ARG A 200 83.53 28.78 -36.35
C ARG A 200 83.55 28.55 -37.86
N GLN A 201 82.42 28.17 -38.45
CA GLN A 201 82.28 27.96 -39.89
C GLN A 201 82.51 29.27 -40.67
N ASN A 202 81.94 30.38 -40.21
CA ASN A 202 82.12 31.69 -40.81
C ASN A 202 83.58 32.16 -40.76
N GLN A 203 84.26 31.95 -39.62
CA GLN A 203 85.69 32.23 -39.51
C GLN A 203 86.52 31.39 -40.49
N MET A 204 86.26 30.08 -40.56
CA MET A 204 86.95 29.19 -41.50
C MET A 204 86.70 29.59 -42.95
N LYS A 205 85.43 29.88 -43.30
CA LYS A 205 85.04 30.33 -44.64
C LYS A 205 85.71 31.65 -45.01
N SER A 206 85.84 32.59 -44.07
CA SER A 206 86.58 33.84 -44.29
C SER A 206 88.05 33.59 -44.59
N MET A 207 88.72 32.68 -43.87
CA MET A 207 90.11 32.32 -44.16
C MET A 207 90.25 31.65 -45.54
N LEU A 208 89.37 30.72 -45.88
CA LEU A 208 89.37 30.05 -47.19
C LEU A 208 89.13 31.05 -48.33
N SER A 209 88.21 32.02 -48.16
CA SER A 209 87.98 33.08 -49.15
C SER A 209 89.23 33.91 -49.39
N LYS A 210 89.93 34.35 -48.32
CA LYS A 210 91.18 35.11 -48.46
C LYS A 210 92.26 34.33 -49.20
N LEU A 211 92.37 33.02 -48.95
CA LEU A 211 93.30 32.14 -49.66
C LEU A 211 92.91 32.00 -51.14
N GLN A 212 91.61 31.86 -51.43
CA GLN A 212 91.08 31.80 -52.79
C GLN A 212 91.33 33.12 -53.54
N ASP A 213 91.08 34.27 -52.90
CA ASP A 213 91.32 35.60 -53.47
C ASP A 213 92.80 35.79 -53.78
N HIS A 214 93.69 35.36 -52.87
CA HIS A 214 95.14 35.39 -53.11
C HIS A 214 95.55 34.49 -54.30
N ALA A 215 95.00 33.28 -54.38
CA ALA A 215 95.24 32.38 -55.51
C ALA A 215 94.74 32.99 -56.84
N ASN A 216 93.57 33.63 -56.84
CA ASN A 216 93.04 34.34 -57.99
C ASN A 216 93.95 35.50 -58.42
N HIS A 217 94.43 36.30 -57.46
CA HIS A 217 95.35 37.39 -57.74
C HIS A 217 96.69 36.90 -58.31
N ILE A 218 97.25 35.82 -57.77
CA ILE A 218 98.44 35.17 -58.35
C ILE A 218 98.16 34.77 -59.80
N ASN A 219 97.03 34.11 -60.06
CA ASN A 219 96.65 33.72 -61.41
C ASN A 219 96.49 34.93 -62.33
N GLU A 220 95.94 36.04 -61.84
CA GLU A 220 95.82 37.29 -62.60
C GLU A 220 97.17 37.91 -62.95
N VAL A 221 98.11 37.98 -62.00
CA VAL A 221 99.46 38.50 -62.23
C VAL A 221 100.27 37.56 -63.15
N ALA A 222 100.09 36.25 -63.01
CA ALA A 222 100.74 35.23 -63.83
C ALA A 222 100.10 35.09 -65.23
N LYS A 223 98.98 35.78 -65.53
CA LYS A 223 98.45 35.83 -66.90
C LYS A 223 99.51 36.47 -67.79
N PRO A 224 99.94 35.80 -68.86
CA PRO A 224 100.86 36.43 -69.81
C PRO A 224 100.20 37.68 -70.37
N VAL A 225 100.85 38.83 -70.22
CA VAL A 225 100.48 40.06 -70.92
C VAL A 225 100.52 39.71 -72.40
N LYS A 226 99.36 39.64 -73.04
CA LYS A 226 99.28 39.62 -74.50
C LYS A 226 99.73 41.00 -74.96
N ILE A 227 101.03 41.17 -75.15
CA ILE A 227 101.56 42.29 -75.92
C ILE A 227 101.10 42.01 -77.34
N GLU A 228 99.98 42.62 -77.72
CA GLU A 228 99.60 42.72 -79.13
C GLU A 228 100.61 43.66 -79.79
N ASP A 229 101.76 43.12 -80.17
CA ASP A 229 102.74 43.77 -81.03
C ASP A 229 102.17 43.87 -82.45
N HIS A 230 101.10 44.65 -82.61
CA HIS A 230 100.52 45.01 -83.90
C HIS A 230 101.57 45.68 -84.80
N HIS A 231 102.59 46.31 -84.22
CA HIS A 231 103.68 46.93 -84.96
C HIS A 231 104.75 45.94 -85.46
N GLN A 232 105.16 44.94 -84.66
CA GLN A 232 106.10 43.91 -85.15
C GLN A 232 105.43 42.96 -86.15
N MET A 233 104.14 42.66 -85.97
CA MET A 233 103.44 41.75 -86.89
C MET A 233 103.20 42.41 -88.26
N ASN A 234 102.97 43.73 -88.33
CA ASN A 234 102.89 44.47 -89.59
C ASN A 234 104.26 44.63 -90.28
N CYS A 235 105.35 44.85 -89.54
CA CYS A 235 106.71 44.86 -90.13
C CYS A 235 107.11 43.47 -90.66
N ARG A 236 106.83 42.38 -89.92
CA ARG A 236 107.07 41.01 -90.38
C ARG A 236 106.21 40.66 -91.60
N ASN A 237 104.93 41.02 -91.63
CA ASN A 237 104.07 40.77 -92.78
C ASN A 237 104.44 41.63 -94.01
N SER A 238 104.92 42.86 -93.80
CA SER A 238 105.50 43.72 -94.84
C SER A 238 106.77 43.09 -95.43
N LEU A 239 107.71 42.66 -94.59
CA LEU A 239 108.93 41.98 -95.02
C LEU A 239 108.63 40.65 -95.70
N PHE A 240 107.65 39.88 -95.23
CA PHE A 240 107.25 38.63 -95.85
C PHE A 240 106.56 38.84 -97.21
N ARG A 241 105.73 39.89 -97.35
CA ARG A 241 105.17 40.29 -98.65
C ARG A 241 106.26 40.78 -99.61
N ARG A 242 107.26 41.51 -99.11
CA ARG A 242 108.39 42.00 -99.92
C ARG A 242 109.34 40.88 -100.34
N TRP A 243 109.60 39.91 -99.45
CA TRP A 243 110.37 38.71 -99.76
C TRP A 243 109.62 37.77 -100.71
N ARG A 244 108.30 37.63 -100.57
CA ARG A 244 107.45 36.87 -101.51
C ARG A 244 107.46 37.50 -102.91
N MET A 245 107.35 38.83 -103.02
CA MET A 245 107.48 39.52 -104.33
C MET A 245 108.87 39.34 -104.96
N LEU A 246 109.95 39.33 -104.16
CA LEU A 246 111.30 39.03 -104.65
C LEU A 246 111.47 37.56 -105.10
N LEU A 247 110.75 36.61 -104.49
CA LEU A 247 110.74 35.20 -104.92
C LEU A 247 109.91 34.99 -106.20
N GLU A 248 108.81 35.73 -106.36
CA GLU A 248 107.92 35.65 -107.53
C GLU A 248 108.48 36.42 -108.75
N THR A 249 109.34 37.42 -108.56
CA THR A 249 110.02 38.16 -109.65
C THR A 249 111.42 37.64 -109.98
N GLY A 250 111.92 36.64 -109.24
CA GLY A 250 113.23 35.99 -109.48
C GLY A 250 113.17 34.67 -110.27
N LYS A 251 111.97 34.22 -110.69
CA LYS A 251 111.76 33.01 -111.50
C LYS A 251 110.65 33.23 -112.54
N SER A 252 110.82 34.27 -113.36
CA SER A 252 110.25 34.45 -114.70
C SER A 252 111.22 35.42 -115.42
N SER A 253 112.11 35.00 -116.32
CA SER A 253 111.91 34.41 -117.66
C SER A 253 110.68 33.55 -117.90
#